data_AF-A0A9X4AEV7-F1
#
_entry.id   AF-A0A9X4AEV7-F1
#
_cell.length_a   1.000
_cell.length_b   1.000
_cell.length_c   1.000
_cell.angle_alpha   90.00
_cell.angle_beta   90.00
_cell.angle_gamma   90.00
#
_symmetry.space_group_name_H-M   'P 1'
#
loop_
_entity.id
_entity.type
_entity.pdbx_description
1 polymer ?
#
loop_
_entity_poly.entity_id
_entity_poly.type
_entity_poly.pdbx_seq_one_letter_code
_entity_poly.pdbx_strand_id
1 'polypeptide(L)' 'MIESCFYCGSHVIEGALHQINFFHNDVDREEMLCPECYKDWLEGIKE' A
#
# COMPACT_ATOMS: atom_id res chain seq x y z
N MET A 1 1.69 6.41 -16.08
CA MET A 1 2.91 6.01 -15.32
C MET A 1 2.58 4.67 -14.67
N ILE A 2 3.39 3.63 -14.85
CA ILE A 2 3.08 2.32 -14.24
C ILE A 2 3.43 2.40 -12.76
N GLU A 3 2.43 2.66 -11.93
CA GLU A 3 2.59 2.57 -10.49
C GLU A 3 2.55 1.10 -10.05
N SER A 4 3.45 0.74 -9.16
CA SER A 4 3.65 -0.63 -8.71
C SER A 4 3.35 -0.73 -7.23
N CYS A 5 2.75 -1.84 -6.79
CA CYS A 5 2.49 -2.07 -5.39
C CYS A 5 3.81 -2.10 -4.60
N PHE A 6 3.94 -1.26 -3.57
CA PHE A 6 5.12 -1.22 -2.69
C PHE A 6 5.40 -2.58 -2.03
N TYR A 7 4.35 -3.33 -1.68
CA TYR A 7 4.49 -4.58 -0.94
C TYR A 7 4.86 -5.77 -1.83
N CYS A 8 4.14 -5.98 -2.93
CA CYS A 8 4.32 -7.16 -3.78
C CYS A 8 5.01 -6.89 -5.12
N GLY A 9 5.27 -5.63 -5.45
CA GLY A 9 5.86 -5.23 -6.74
C GLY A 9 4.93 -5.43 -7.94
N SER A 10 3.69 -5.90 -7.74
CA SER A 10 2.74 -6.09 -8.83
C SER A 10 2.41 -4.77 -9.51
N HIS A 11 2.54 -4.75 -10.84
CA HIS A 11 2.10 -3.65 -11.66
C HIS A 11 0.58 -3.68 -11.74
N VAL A 12 -0.06 -2.67 -11.20
CA VAL A 12 -1.53 -2.52 -11.23
C VAL A 12 -1.89 -1.33 -12.10
N ILE A 13 -3.07 -1.41 -12.70
CA ILE A 13 -3.60 -0.36 -13.55
C ILE A 13 -3.76 0.92 -12.70
N GLU A 14 -3.29 2.06 -13.21
CA GLU A 14 -3.52 3.39 -12.58
C GLU A 14 -5.00 3.52 -12.18
N GLY A 15 -5.26 3.77 -10.90
CA GLY A 15 -6.60 3.86 -10.32
C GLY A 15 -7.06 2.66 -9.47
N ALA A 16 -6.33 1.54 -9.50
CA ALA A 16 -6.56 0.40 -8.60
C ALA A 16 -5.65 0.40 -7.37
N LEU A 17 -4.68 1.32 -7.28
CA LEU A 17 -3.82 1.46 -6.11
C LEU A 17 -4.51 2.25 -5.01
N HIS A 18 -4.30 1.81 -3.78
CA HIS A 18 -4.70 2.49 -2.57
C HIS A 18 -3.46 3.07 -1.89
N GLN A 19 -3.49 4.37 -1.67
CA GLN A 19 -2.48 5.07 -0.87
C GLN A 19 -2.66 4.71 0.60
N ILE A 20 -1.59 4.26 1.22
CA ILE A 20 -1.52 4.02 2.66
C ILE A 20 -0.54 4.99 3.30
N ASN A 21 -0.83 5.31 4.56
CA ASN A 21 0.06 6.05 5.41
C ASN A 21 0.40 5.20 6.63
N PHE A 22 1.67 5.01 6.91
CA PHE A 22 2.12 4.23 8.04
C PHE A 22 3.35 4.85 8.70
N PHE A 23 3.41 4.73 10.02
CA PHE A 23 4.52 5.23 10.80
C PHE A 23 5.58 4.14 10.97
N HIS A 24 6.77 4.37 10.44
CA HIS A 24 7.87 3.41 10.50
C HIS A 24 9.20 4.12 10.75
N ASN A 25 9.97 3.63 11.74
CA ASN A 25 11.25 4.22 12.15
C ASN A 25 11.16 5.72 12.47
N ASP A 26 10.15 6.13 13.24
CA ASP A 26 9.93 7.54 13.63
C ASP A 26 9.60 8.49 12.47
N VAL A 27 9.28 7.93 11.29
CA VAL A 27 8.96 8.68 10.08
C VAL A 27 7.61 8.24 9.54
N ASP A 28 6.81 9.23 9.18
CA ASP A 28 5.57 9.05 8.44
C ASP A 28 5.88 8.70 6.98
N ARG A 29 5.42 7.54 6.52
CA ARG A 29 5.63 7.08 5.14
C ARG A 29 4.31 6.92 4.42
N GLU A 30 4.28 7.41 3.19
CA GLU A 30 3.18 7.28 2.26
C GLU A 30 3.59 6.38 1.10
N GLU A 31 2.88 5.26 0.94
CA GLU A 31 3.18 4.26 -0.09
C GLU A 31 1.90 3.76 -0.76
N MET A 32 2.02 3.16 -1.94
CA MET A 32 0.89 2.67 -2.73
C MET A 32 0.79 1.14 -2.67
N LEU A 33 -0.40 0.62 -2.32
CA LEU A 33 -0.70 -0.80 -2.27
C LEU A 33 -1.76 -1.19 -3.30
N CYS A 34 -1.64 -2.39 -3.87
CA CYS A 34 -2.74 -2.97 -4.66
C CYS A 34 -3.93 -3.32 -3.75
N PRO A 35 -5.13 -3.55 -4.31
CA PRO A 35 -6.34 -3.83 -3.53
C PRO A 35 -6.18 -5.03 -2.59
N GLU A 36 -5.41 -6.04 -3.00
CA GLU A 36 -5.15 -7.24 -2.22
C GLU A 36 -4.27 -6.94 -1.00
N CYS A 37 -3.12 -6.29 -1.21
CA CYS A 37 -2.21 -5.92 -0.12
C CYS A 37 -2.81 -4.86 0.80
N TYR A 38 -3.61 -3.94 0.25
CA TYR A 38 -4.33 -2.94 1.03
C TYR A 38 -5.34 -3.59 1.98
N LYS A 39 -6.06 -4.62 1.52
CA LYS A 39 -6.99 -5.37 2.37
C LYS A 39 -6.25 -6.07 3.51
N ASP A 40 -5.16 -6.77 3.21
CA ASP A 40 -4.35 -7.46 4.23
C ASP A 40 -3.78 -6.47 5.26
N TRP A 41 -3.29 -5.32 4.78
CA TRP A 41 -2.82 -4.22 5.63
C TRP A 41 -3.92 -3.67 6.55
N LEU A 42 -5.14 -3.46 6.04
CA LEU A 42 -6.29 -3.04 6.87
C LEU A 42 -6.69 -4.08 7.92
N GLU A 43 -6.51 -5.38 7.63
CA GLU A 43 -6.73 -6.44 8.61
C GLU A 43 -5.65 -6.42 9.70
N GLY A 44 -4.40 -6.14 9.35
CA GLY A 44 -3.28 -6.02 10.30
C GLY A 44 -3.32 -4.80 11.22
N ILE A 45 -4.01 -3.71 10.85
CA ILE A 45 -4.16 -2.51 11.71
C ILE A 45 -5.20 -2.71 12.82
N LYS A 46 -6.05 -3.75 12.74
CA LYS A 46 -7.16 -3.95 13.69
C LYS A 46 -6.76 -4.50 15.07
N GLU A 47 -5.47 -4.56 15.40
CA GLU A 47 -4.96 -5.05 16.70
C GLU A 47 -4.46 -3.94 17.62
#